data_AF-A0A0H5DAF6-F1
#
_entry.id   AF-A0A0H5DAF6-F1
#
_cell.length_a   1.000
_cell.length_b   1.000
_cell.length_c   1.000
_cell.angle_alpha   90.00
_cell.angle_beta   90.00
_cell.angle_gamma   90.00
#
_symmetry.space_group_name_H-M   'P 1'
#
loop_
_entity.id
_entity.type
_entity.pdbx_description
1 polymer ?
#
loop_
_entity_poly.entity_id
_entity_poly.type
_entity_poly.pdbx_seq_one_letter_code
_entity_poly.pdbx_strand_id
1 'polypeptide(L)' 'MGATEVDDIVVAEWSEVLDIDEPAAADDFFEVGGNSLLAVSLLERIESRLDVELPIDEFFADGTLGALVACARAAKAA' A
#
# COMPACT_ATOMS: atom_id res chain seq x y z
N MET A 1 13.05 -5.24 -14.04
CA MET A 1 12.21 -6.39 -13.68
C MET A 1 11.67 -6.32 -12.24
N GLY A 2 12.32 -5.64 -11.28
CA GLY A 2 11.81 -5.57 -9.89
C GLY A 2 10.71 -4.54 -9.60
N ALA A 3 10.30 -3.75 -10.60
CA ALA A 3 9.41 -2.62 -10.38
C ALA A 3 7.92 -3.04 -10.28
N THR A 4 7.51 -4.10 -10.98
CA THR A 4 6.13 -4.60 -10.97
C THR A 4 5.83 -5.51 -9.79
N GLU A 5 6.85 -6.14 -9.20
CA GLU A 5 6.68 -7.06 -8.07
C GLU A 5 6.18 -6.34 -6.81
N VAL A 6 6.70 -5.13 -6.54
CA VAL A 6 6.22 -4.30 -5.42
C VAL A 6 4.77 -3.88 -5.62
N ASP A 7 4.41 -3.52 -6.86
CA ASP A 7 3.05 -3.11 -7.24
C ASP A 7 2.06 -4.26 -6.99
N ASP A 8 2.33 -5.45 -7.52
CA ASP A 8 1.51 -6.64 -7.31
C ASP A 8 1.33 -6.99 -5.82
N ILE A 9 2.41 -6.95 -5.01
CA ILE A 9 2.32 -7.24 -3.57
C ILE A 9 1.44 -6.22 -2.85
N VAL A 10 1.66 -4.94 -3.11
CA VAL A 10 0.90 -3.85 -2.48
C VAL A 10 -0.57 -3.93 -2.89
N VAL A 11 -0.86 -4.13 -4.18
CA VAL A 11 -2.22 -4.28 -4.72
C VAL A 11 -2.92 -5.50 -4.13
N ALA A 12 -2.23 -6.63 -4.01
CA ALA A 12 -2.79 -7.85 -3.44
C ALA A 12 -3.13 -7.68 -1.95
N GLU A 13 -2.20 -7.15 -1.13
CA GLU A 13 -2.46 -6.92 0.29
C GLU A 13 -3.55 -5.85 0.48
N TRP A 14 -3.61 -4.83 -0.37
CA TRP A 14 -4.67 -3.81 -0.36
C TRP A 14 -6.04 -4.43 -0.66
N SER A 15 -6.12 -5.23 -1.73
CA SER A 15 -7.32 -5.98 -2.12
C SER A 15 -7.80 -6.90 -1.01
N GLU A 16 -6.89 -7.65 -0.36
CA GLU A 16 -7.22 -8.52 0.78
C GLU A 16 -7.68 -7.75 2.02
N VAL A 17 -7.09 -6.60 2.31
CA VAL A 17 -7.41 -5.80 3.51
C VAL A 17 -8.74 -5.05 3.35
N LEU A 18 -9.03 -4.56 2.15
CA LEU A 18 -10.24 -3.80 1.86
C LEU A 18 -11.39 -4.64 1.29
N ASP A 19 -11.15 -5.91 0.97
CA ASP A 19 -12.11 -6.82 0.33
C ASP A 19 -12.60 -6.25 -1.02
N ILE A 20 -11.67 -5.76 -1.85
CA ILE A 20 -11.95 -5.13 -3.16
C ILE A 20 -11.27 -5.93 -4.27
N ASP A 21 -12.03 -6.38 -5.27
CA ASP A 21 -11.53 -7.22 -6.38
C ASP A 21 -10.54 -6.49 -7.32
N GLU A 22 -10.80 -5.21 -7.65
CA GLU A 22 -9.97 -4.41 -8.57
C GLU A 22 -9.75 -3.00 -8.00
N PRO A 23 -8.82 -2.80 -7.05
CA PRO A 23 -8.51 -1.47 -6.55
C PRO A 23 -7.76 -0.66 -7.61
N ALA A 24 -8.22 0.55 -7.93
CA ALA A 24 -7.52 1.44 -8.84
C ALA A 24 -6.41 2.21 -8.11
N ALA A 25 -5.36 2.61 -8.84
CA ALA A 25 -4.31 3.47 -8.29
C ALA A 25 -4.85 4.83 -7.77
N ALA A 26 -6.04 5.24 -8.21
CA ALA A 26 -6.73 6.45 -7.79
C ALA A 26 -7.79 6.19 -6.70
N ASP A 27 -8.03 4.93 -6.29
CA ASP A 27 -8.88 4.63 -5.15
C ASP A 27 -8.18 5.07 -3.87
N ASP A 28 -8.88 5.90 -3.11
CA ASP A 28 -8.43 6.37 -1.82
C ASP A 28 -8.86 5.39 -0.74
N PHE A 29 -7.91 4.92 0.07
CA PHE A 29 -8.12 3.94 1.13
C PHE A 29 -9.26 4.36 2.05
N PHE A 30 -9.33 5.65 2.40
CA PHE A 30 -10.35 6.16 3.31
C PHE A 30 -11.73 6.24 2.66
N GLU A 31 -11.80 6.44 1.34
CA GLU A 31 -13.07 6.55 0.60
C GLU A 31 -13.71 5.17 0.37
N VAL A 32 -12.89 4.14 0.15
CA VAL A 32 -13.36 2.75 -0.09
C VAL A 32 -13.72 1.99 1.20
N GLY A 33 -13.60 2.61 2.37
CA GLY A 33 -13.96 2.01 3.66
C GLY A 33 -12.77 1.59 4.54
N GLY A 34 -11.56 1.94 4.13
CA GLY A 34 -10.36 1.79 4.93
C GLY A 34 -10.38 2.64 6.19
N ASN A 35 -9.84 2.10 7.26
CA ASN A 35 -9.74 2.76 8.56
C ASN A 35 -8.30 2.67 9.07
N SER A 36 -7.96 3.51 10.05
CA SER A 36 -6.60 3.64 10.58
C SER A 36 -6.00 2.30 11.03
N LEU A 37 -6.85 1.38 11.50
CA LEU A 37 -6.44 0.03 11.92
C LEU A 37 -6.03 -0.83 10.73
N LEU A 38 -6.86 -0.85 9.67
CA LEU A 38 -6.53 -1.56 8.43
C LEU A 38 -5.28 -0.99 7.77
N ALA A 39 -5.10 0.33 7.81
CA ALA A 39 -3.90 1.00 7.28
C ALA A 39 -2.62 0.52 7.97
N VAL A 40 -2.61 0.48 9.30
CA VAL A 40 -1.47 -0.03 10.08
C VAL A 40 -1.21 -1.50 9.75
N SER A 41 -2.25 -2.33 9.72
CA SER A 41 -2.11 -3.76 9.39
C SER A 41 -1.61 -4.00 7.96
N LEU A 42 -2.04 -3.17 7.01
CA LEU A 42 -1.57 -3.21 5.63
C LEU A 42 -0.09 -2.85 5.55
N LEU A 43 0.30 -1.74 6.18
CA LEU A 43 1.69 -1.27 6.23
C LEU A 43 2.59 -2.35 6.84
N GLU A 44 2.28 -2.87 8.03
CA GLU A 44 3.07 -3.91 8.68
C GLU A 44 3.25 -5.16 7.79
N ARG A 45 2.22 -5.54 7.02
CA ARG A 45 2.29 -6.68 6.10
C ARG A 45 3.18 -6.39 4.90
N ILE A 46 3.05 -5.21 4.30
CA ILE A 46 3.87 -4.78 3.17
C ILE A 46 5.33 -4.63 3.61
N GLU A 47 5.58 -3.95 4.73
CA GLU A 47 6.89 -3.78 5.35
C GLU A 47 7.55 -5.15 5.62
N SER A 48 6.82 -6.09 6.21
CA SER A 48 7.34 -7.44 6.47
C SER A 48 7.59 -8.26 5.21
N ARG A 49 6.85 -8.04 4.12
CA ARG A 49 7.01 -8.76 2.85
C ARG A 49 8.16 -8.22 2.02
N LEU A 50 8.30 -6.90 2.01
CA LEU A 50 9.29 -6.18 1.20
C LEU A 50 10.58 -5.90 1.97
N ASP A 51 10.59 -6.12 3.29
CA ASP A 51 11.69 -5.78 4.21
C ASP A 51 12.06 -4.28 4.10
N VAL A 52 11.03 -3.43 4.12
CA VAL A 52 11.14 -1.97 4.01
C VAL A 52 10.39 -1.31 5.15
N GLU A 53 10.74 -0.06 5.48
CA GLU A 53 10.00 0.76 6.44
C GLU A 53 9.17 1.79 5.66
N LEU A 54 7.85 1.75 5.80
CA LEU A 54 6.91 2.62 5.12
C LEU A 54 6.37 3.67 6.10
N PRO A 55 6.66 4.96 5.88
CA PRO A 55 6.16 6.00 6.77
C PRO A 55 4.63 6.11 6.67
N ILE A 56 3.96 5.78 7.77
CA ILE A 56 2.51 5.95 7.91
C ILE A 56 2.07 7.40 7.67
N ASP A 57 2.95 8.37 7.93
CA ASP A 57 2.72 9.79 7.62
C ASP A 57 2.51 10.03 6.12
N GLU A 58 3.26 9.38 5.23
CA GLU A 58 3.06 9.50 3.78
C GLU A 58 1.77 8.80 3.34
N PHE A 59 1.46 7.66 3.95
CA PHE A 59 0.20 6.96 3.70
C PHE A 59 -1.02 7.80 4.11
N PHE A 60 -0.95 8.51 5.24
CA PHE A 60 -2.03 9.41 5.66
C PHE A 60 -2.07 10.71 4.84
N ALA A 61 -0.94 11.14 4.28
CA ALA A 61 -0.87 12.33 3.42
C ALA A 61 -1.47 12.05 2.04
N ASP A 62 -1.19 10.88 1.49
CA ASP A 62 -1.60 10.45 0.15
C ASP A 62 -2.12 9.00 0.26
N GLY A 63 -3.36 8.87 0.71
CA GLY A 63 -4.04 7.61 0.99
C GLY A 63 -4.45 6.82 -0.25
N THR A 64 -3.83 7.08 -1.40
CA THR A 64 -4.11 6.40 -2.66
C THR A 64 -3.20 5.19 -2.85
N LEU A 65 -3.72 4.15 -3.50
CA LEU A 65 -2.94 2.96 -3.83
C LEU A 65 -1.68 3.30 -4.65
N GLY A 66 -1.79 4.25 -5.59
CA GLY A 66 -0.67 4.69 -6.41
C GLY A 66 0.46 5.34 -5.61
N ALA A 67 0.12 6.14 -4.60
CA ALA A 67 1.12 6.76 -3.72
C ALA A 67 1.79 5.72 -2.81
N LEU A 68 1.03 4.79 -2.24
CA LEU A 68 1.58 3.68 -1.45
C LEU A 68 2.55 2.83 -2.27
N VAL A 69 2.19 2.46 -3.50
CA VAL A 69 3.07 1.73 -4.42
C VAL A 69 4.35 2.53 -4.69
N ALA A 70 4.24 3.84 -4.94
CA ALA A 70 5.39 4.70 -5.21
C ALA A 70 6.32 4.78 -4.00
N CYS A 71 5.78 4.93 -2.80
CA CYS A 71 6.53 4.97 -1.54
C CYS A 71 7.23 3.62 -1.28
N ALA A 72 6.53 2.49 -1.43
CA ALA A 72 7.10 1.16 -1.29
C ALA A 72 8.22 0.88 -2.30
N ARG A 73 8.05 1.36 -3.54
CA ARG A 73 9.11 1.30 -4.56
C ARG A 73 10.32 2.12 -4.19
N ALA A 74 10.10 3.34 -3.72
CA ALA A 74 11.18 4.24 -3.32
C ALA A 74 11.97 3.64 -2.16
N ALA A 75 11.27 3.05 -1.17
CA ALA A 75 11.88 2.38 -0.03
C ALA A 75 12.68 1.14 -0.43
N LYS A 76 12.19 0.30 -1.34
CA LYS A 76 12.92 -0.88 -1.83
C LYS A 76 14.10 -0.55 -2.76
N ALA A 77 14.09 0.65 -3.34
CA ALA A 77 15.15 1.13 -4.23
C ALA A 77 16.24 1.93 -3.51
N ALA A 78 16.02 2.27 -2.24
CA ALA A 78 16.98 2.93 -1.35
C ALA A 78 17.93 1.90 -0.72
#